data_AF-A0A9D7P3L2-F1
#
_entry.id   AF-A0A9D7P3L2-F1
#
_cell.length_a   1.000
_cell.length_b   1.000
_cell.length_c   1.000
_cell.angle_alpha   90.00
_cell.angle_beta   90.00
_cell.angle_gamma   90.00
#
_symmetry.space_group_name_H-M   'P 1'
#
loop_
_entity.id
_entity.type
_entity.pdbx_description
1 polymer ?
#
loop_
_entity_poly.entity_id
_entity_poly.type
_entity_poly.pdbx_seq_one_letter_code
_entity_poly.pdbx_strand_id
1 'polypeptide(L)'
;MSYDANRQQPAGMKVDRQDGSDTIIDNAYQYYDSQGRNNGRIRQITDNYDPGYTTQYYYDDYNRLTGAYAGPIPNWTWSRSYAHDPWGNITNLAGVTQNYATNTSGAPATNRVIGDSTGAAFGYDQAGNMTSAPGWSYAYDGANRLNQASGPSGTSTYAFDGDGMRVKQTSNGGSPLLYVRSSIIKQAVLEVNSTQGVYRAYIYAGGKLLAERTQDGNLYWLHTNHLGNSSRMTDQNGTMVYRGEFDPYGNLVYEWGLAGLNTRKFTGYERDSNTGLDYANARMYGPGRGRFMQPDPAGLKGAKVARPETLNRYAYVHNDPVNLVDRNGAEGERPVDPFQALWDLWAHSRDLYAPLTQPESEVSSPAFNDLYRRAYEACKGQIPDNLDSDQKANFTSEVAQKILHVTGWSAKYQKTCWL
;
A
#
# COMPACT_ATOMS: atom_id res chain seq x y z
N MET A 1 14.41 10.42 2.05
CA MET A 1 13.83 10.74 0.72
C MET A 1 14.32 12.11 0.32
N SER A 2 14.73 12.27 -0.94
CA SER A 2 15.03 13.55 -1.58
C SER A 2 13.95 13.87 -2.61
N TYR A 3 13.80 15.14 -2.96
CA TYR A 3 12.73 15.61 -3.84
C TYR A 3 13.27 16.60 -4.88
N ASP A 4 12.65 16.61 -6.05
CA ASP A 4 12.84 17.67 -7.04
C ASP A 4 12.29 18.99 -6.51
N ALA A 5 13.11 20.05 -6.53
CA ALA A 5 12.76 21.34 -5.94
C ALA A 5 11.60 22.06 -6.66
N ASN A 6 11.35 21.74 -7.94
CA ASN A 6 10.34 22.43 -8.76
C ASN A 6 9.00 21.67 -8.78
N ARG A 7 9.05 20.34 -8.76
CA ARG A 7 7.87 19.46 -8.90
C ARG A 7 7.48 18.73 -7.64
N GLN A 8 8.32 18.75 -6.61
CA GLN A 8 8.14 17.99 -5.36
C GLN A 8 7.92 16.48 -5.60
N GLN A 9 8.42 15.97 -6.72
CA GLN A 9 8.44 14.55 -7.00
C GLN A 9 9.61 13.90 -6.26
N PRO A 10 9.45 12.68 -5.71
CA PRO A 10 10.57 11.95 -5.11
C PRO A 10 11.73 11.82 -6.11
N ALA A 11 12.90 12.34 -5.78
CA ALA A 11 14.10 12.23 -6.61
C ALA A 11 14.95 11.01 -6.21
N GLY A 12 14.91 10.63 -4.94
CA GLY A 12 15.61 9.45 -4.45
C GLY A 12 15.14 8.99 -3.07
N MET A 13 15.38 7.73 -2.78
CA MET A 13 15.13 7.10 -1.49
C MET A 13 16.40 6.42 -1.02
N LYS A 14 16.97 6.92 0.06
CA LYS A 14 18.14 6.34 0.70
C LYS A 14 17.84 5.98 2.15
N VAL A 15 18.31 4.82 2.57
CA VAL A 15 18.29 4.34 3.96
C VAL A 15 19.71 3.93 4.31
N ASP A 16 20.34 4.73 5.16
CA ASP A 16 21.68 4.46 5.68
C ASP A 16 21.60 4.08 7.15
N ARG A 17 22.60 3.33 7.61
CA ARG A 17 22.84 3.20 9.05
C ARG A 17 23.24 4.55 9.63
N GLN A 18 22.83 4.81 10.86
CA GLN A 18 23.10 6.09 11.53
C GLN A 18 24.61 6.36 11.70
N ASP A 19 25.41 5.30 11.84
CA ASP A 19 26.87 5.37 11.91
C ASP A 19 27.55 5.54 10.54
N GLY A 20 26.79 5.55 9.44
CA GLY A 20 27.28 5.68 8.07
C GLY A 20 28.03 4.45 7.55
N SER A 21 28.03 3.34 8.28
CA SER A 21 28.83 2.15 7.94
C SER A 21 28.25 1.33 6.79
N ASP A 22 26.95 1.46 6.51
CA ASP A 22 26.27 0.68 5.49
C ASP A 22 25.05 1.41 4.94
N THR A 23 24.66 1.06 3.71
CA THR A 23 23.48 1.54 3.00
C THR A 23 22.55 0.36 2.76
N ILE A 24 21.30 0.47 3.22
CA ILE A 24 20.31 -0.60 3.10
C ILE A 24 19.43 -0.42 1.87
N ILE A 25 19.13 0.80 1.45
CA ILE A 25 18.40 1.12 0.20
C ILE A 25 19.04 2.38 -0.38
N ASP A 26 19.25 2.43 -1.69
CA ASP A 26 19.61 3.65 -2.40
C ASP A 26 19.00 3.63 -3.80
N ASN A 27 17.85 4.26 -3.96
CA ASN A 27 17.12 4.35 -5.21
C ASN A 27 17.12 5.79 -5.73
N ALA A 28 17.36 5.97 -7.02
CA ALA A 28 17.13 7.23 -7.73
C ALA A 28 15.97 7.09 -8.72
N TYR A 29 15.07 8.07 -8.75
CA TYR A 29 13.88 8.08 -9.59
C TYR A 29 14.02 9.04 -10.77
N GLN A 30 13.60 8.62 -11.96
CA GLN A 30 13.53 9.45 -13.16
C GLN A 30 12.14 9.41 -13.78
N TYR A 31 11.70 10.55 -14.30
CA TYR A 31 10.31 10.77 -14.75
C TYR A 31 10.20 11.18 -16.23
N TYR A 32 11.33 11.49 -16.86
CA TYR A 32 11.36 11.99 -18.22
C TYR A 32 11.38 10.84 -19.22
N ASP A 33 10.54 10.93 -20.26
CA ASP A 33 10.61 10.02 -21.39
C ASP A 33 11.73 10.40 -22.37
N SER A 34 11.89 9.63 -23.44
CA SER A 34 12.91 9.86 -24.48
C SER A 34 12.76 11.19 -25.22
N GLN A 35 11.61 11.85 -25.11
CA GLN A 35 11.33 13.18 -25.67
C GLN A 35 11.49 14.31 -24.64
N GLY A 36 11.94 14.00 -23.42
CA GLY A 36 12.10 14.96 -22.34
C GLY A 36 10.78 15.42 -21.71
N ARG A 37 9.69 14.67 -21.88
CA ARG A 37 8.38 14.98 -21.27
C ARG A 37 8.27 14.28 -19.91
N ASN A 38 7.71 14.96 -18.92
CA ASN A 38 7.42 14.41 -17.59
C ASN A 38 5.94 14.64 -17.25
N ASN A 39 5.19 13.54 -17.15
CA ASN A 39 3.78 13.48 -16.80
C ASN A 39 3.54 12.94 -15.38
N GLY A 40 4.56 12.98 -14.52
CA GLY A 40 4.48 12.55 -13.13
C GLY A 40 4.71 11.06 -12.87
N ARG A 41 5.09 10.29 -13.89
CA ARG A 41 5.28 8.85 -13.77
C ARG A 41 6.73 8.44 -13.76
N ILE A 42 7.05 7.52 -12.85
CA ILE A 42 8.37 6.94 -12.77
C ILE A 42 8.65 6.16 -14.06
N ARG A 43 9.66 6.60 -14.81
CA ARG A 43 10.18 5.98 -16.03
C ARG A 43 11.36 5.07 -15.74
N GLN A 44 12.11 5.37 -14.69
CA GLN A 44 13.24 4.55 -14.28
C GLN A 44 13.47 4.65 -12.77
N ILE A 45 13.85 3.52 -12.17
CA ILE A 45 14.41 3.42 -10.83
C ILE A 45 15.80 2.83 -10.98
N THR A 46 16.82 3.58 -10.58
CA THR A 46 18.20 3.08 -10.49
C THR A 46 18.47 2.71 -9.04
N ASP A 47 18.78 1.44 -8.80
CA ASP A 47 19.28 0.97 -7.50
C ASP A 47 20.79 1.18 -7.45
N ASN A 48 21.24 2.17 -6.68
CA ASN A 48 22.64 2.49 -6.47
C ASN A 48 23.30 1.56 -5.45
N TYR A 49 22.52 0.78 -4.68
CA TYR A 49 23.08 -0.25 -3.80
C TYR A 49 23.63 -1.43 -4.60
N ASP A 50 22.98 -1.81 -5.71
CA ASP A 50 23.52 -2.76 -6.69
C ASP A 50 23.82 -2.07 -8.01
N PRO A 51 25.05 -1.56 -8.21
CA PRO A 51 25.43 -0.90 -9.44
C PRO A 51 25.12 -1.76 -10.67
N GLY A 52 24.20 -1.29 -11.52
CA GLY A 52 23.72 -2.00 -12.71
C GLY A 52 22.30 -2.55 -12.60
N TYR A 53 21.67 -2.54 -11.41
CA TYR A 53 20.26 -2.89 -11.27
C TYR A 53 19.41 -1.64 -11.51
N THR A 54 19.05 -1.40 -12.77
CA THR A 54 18.14 -0.33 -13.14
C THR A 54 16.87 -0.92 -13.71
N THR A 55 15.72 -0.50 -13.17
CA THR A 55 14.41 -0.87 -13.69
C THR A 55 13.81 0.26 -14.50
N GLN A 56 13.47 0.00 -15.76
CA GLN A 56 12.83 0.93 -16.68
C GLN A 56 11.36 0.56 -16.86
N TYR A 57 10.49 1.56 -16.99
CA TYR A 57 9.05 1.42 -17.11
C TYR A 57 8.52 2.16 -18.33
N TYR A 58 7.64 1.48 -19.06
CA TYR A 58 7.02 1.96 -20.29
C TYR A 58 5.53 2.06 -20.08
N TYR A 59 4.89 3.05 -20.71
CA TYR A 59 3.47 3.31 -20.57
C TYR A 59 2.85 3.65 -21.92
N ASP A 60 1.57 3.37 -22.10
CA ASP A 60 0.79 3.86 -23.22
C ASP A 60 0.31 5.32 -23.01
N ASP A 61 -0.44 5.86 -23.98
CA ASP A 61 -0.94 7.24 -23.95
C ASP A 61 -2.05 7.48 -22.91
N TYR A 62 -2.76 6.42 -22.49
CA TYR A 62 -3.67 6.46 -21.32
C TYR A 62 -2.91 6.38 -20.01
N ASN A 63 -1.60 6.23 -20.15
CA ASN A 63 -0.66 5.90 -19.13
C ASN A 63 -1.16 4.72 -18.25
N ARG A 64 -1.06 3.56 -18.88
CA ARG A 64 -1.10 2.23 -18.27
C ARG A 64 0.24 1.60 -18.56
N LEU A 65 0.77 0.81 -17.64
CA LEU A 65 2.08 0.19 -17.78
C LEU A 65 2.08 -0.75 -19.00
N THR A 66 3.00 -0.61 -19.94
CA THR A 66 3.11 -1.50 -21.12
C THR A 66 4.35 -2.38 -21.09
N GLY A 67 5.31 -2.05 -20.24
CA GLY A 67 6.48 -2.89 -20.04
C GLY A 67 7.31 -2.48 -18.85
N ALA A 68 8.09 -3.42 -18.35
CA ALA A 68 9.11 -3.19 -17.37
C ALA A 68 10.34 -4.06 -17.68
N TYR A 69 11.52 -3.49 -17.53
CA TYR A 69 12.79 -4.18 -17.75
C TYR A 69 13.75 -3.84 -16.61
N ALA A 70 14.35 -4.84 -15.98
CA ALA A 70 15.40 -4.64 -14.99
C ALA A 70 16.72 -5.28 -15.44
N GLY A 71 17.82 -4.55 -15.30
CA GLY A 71 19.17 -5.02 -15.61
C GLY A 71 20.08 -3.90 -16.14
N PRO A 72 21.26 -4.25 -16.72
CA PRO A 72 21.82 -5.60 -16.79
C PRO A 72 22.60 -5.97 -15.52
N ILE A 73 22.11 -6.96 -14.78
CA ILE A 73 22.90 -7.69 -13.77
C ILE A 73 22.87 -9.19 -14.13
N PRO A 74 24.01 -9.91 -14.12
CA PRO A 74 24.04 -11.35 -14.35
C PRO A 74 23.06 -12.10 -13.46
N ASN A 75 22.24 -12.98 -14.05
CA ASN A 75 21.23 -13.81 -13.38
C ASN A 75 20.04 -13.07 -12.73
N TRP A 76 20.00 -11.73 -12.76
CA TRP A 76 18.95 -10.91 -12.15
C TRP A 76 18.20 -10.05 -13.16
N THR A 77 18.56 -10.17 -14.44
CA THR A 77 17.91 -9.45 -15.53
C THR A 77 16.55 -10.06 -15.83
N TRP A 78 15.50 -9.24 -15.89
CA TRP A 78 14.15 -9.69 -16.25
C TRP A 78 13.43 -8.65 -17.09
N SER A 79 12.43 -9.11 -17.86
CA SER A 79 11.55 -8.27 -18.65
C SER A 79 10.10 -8.73 -18.51
N ARG A 80 9.18 -7.79 -18.59
CA ARG A 80 7.74 -8.00 -18.56
C ARG A 80 7.10 -7.12 -19.63
N SER A 81 6.26 -7.71 -20.47
CA SER A 81 5.39 -6.98 -21.39
C SER A 81 3.96 -6.96 -20.86
N TYR A 82 3.27 -5.85 -21.08
CA TYR A 82 1.88 -5.68 -20.71
C TYR A 82 1.10 -5.04 -21.87
N ALA A 83 -0.11 -5.51 -22.10
CA ALA A 83 -1.03 -4.92 -23.06
C ALA A 83 -2.43 -4.84 -22.44
N HIS A 84 -3.20 -3.85 -22.88
CA HIS A 84 -4.49 -3.52 -22.31
C HIS A 84 -5.53 -3.30 -23.40
N ASP A 85 -6.75 -3.78 -23.18
CA ASP A 85 -7.89 -3.37 -23.99
C ASP A 85 -8.43 -1.99 -23.55
N PRO A 86 -9.33 -1.35 -24.32
CA PRO A 86 -9.95 -0.07 -23.93
C PRO A 86 -10.73 -0.09 -22.62
N TRP A 87 -11.11 -1.26 -22.10
CA TRP A 87 -11.86 -1.44 -20.85
C TRP A 87 -10.95 -1.73 -19.65
N GLY A 88 -9.63 -1.61 -19.82
CA GLY A 88 -8.65 -1.78 -18.76
C GLY A 88 -8.41 -3.23 -18.39
N ASN A 89 -8.79 -4.21 -19.20
CA ASN A 89 -8.36 -5.58 -19.03
C ASN A 89 -6.92 -5.75 -19.53
N ILE A 90 -6.09 -6.41 -18.74
CA ILE A 90 -4.77 -6.87 -19.16
C ILE A 90 -4.94 -7.98 -20.20
N THR A 91 -4.58 -7.72 -21.46
CA THR A 91 -4.64 -8.68 -22.58
C THR A 91 -3.30 -9.37 -22.83
N ASN A 92 -2.19 -8.81 -22.35
CA ASN A 92 -0.91 -9.50 -22.23
C ASN A 92 -0.37 -9.26 -20.82
N LEU A 93 -0.06 -10.32 -20.08
CA LEU A 93 0.53 -10.26 -18.76
C LEU A 93 1.87 -11.00 -18.80
N ALA A 94 2.98 -10.26 -18.75
CA ALA A 94 4.32 -10.82 -18.72
C ALA A 94 4.62 -11.77 -19.90
N GLY A 95 4.07 -11.50 -21.08
CA GLY A 95 4.22 -12.33 -22.28
C GLY A 95 3.11 -13.36 -22.50
N VAL A 96 2.22 -13.57 -21.53
CA VAL A 96 1.05 -14.46 -21.65
C VAL A 96 -0.18 -13.68 -22.11
N THR A 97 -0.75 -14.06 -23.26
CA THR A 97 -1.96 -13.41 -23.79
C THR A 97 -3.21 -13.93 -23.09
N GLN A 98 -3.98 -13.03 -22.50
CA GLN A 98 -5.20 -13.32 -21.74
C GLN A 98 -6.43 -13.21 -22.66
N ASN A 99 -7.36 -14.16 -22.53
CA ASN A 99 -8.58 -14.23 -23.32
C ASN A 99 -9.80 -13.86 -22.48
N TYR A 100 -10.72 -13.12 -23.08
CA TYR A 100 -11.97 -12.65 -22.46
C TYR A 100 -13.15 -13.03 -23.36
N ALA A 101 -14.29 -13.38 -22.77
CA ALA A 101 -15.52 -13.55 -23.53
C ALA A 101 -15.96 -12.20 -24.11
N THR A 102 -16.36 -12.17 -25.37
CA THR A 102 -16.81 -10.96 -26.06
C THR A 102 -18.32 -11.01 -26.35
N ASN A 103 -18.92 -9.82 -26.45
CA ASN A 103 -20.28 -9.65 -26.95
C ASN A 103 -20.30 -9.58 -28.49
N THR A 104 -21.49 -9.40 -29.08
CA THR A 104 -21.67 -9.32 -30.54
C THR A 104 -20.93 -8.15 -31.20
N SER A 105 -20.57 -7.11 -30.45
CA SER A 105 -19.78 -5.97 -30.91
C SER A 105 -18.26 -6.18 -30.77
N GLY A 106 -17.82 -7.35 -30.29
CA GLY A 106 -16.41 -7.65 -30.04
C GLY A 106 -15.84 -7.05 -28.75
N ALA A 107 -16.64 -6.32 -27.97
CA ALA A 107 -16.25 -5.81 -26.66
C ALA A 107 -16.31 -6.93 -25.61
N PRO A 108 -15.50 -6.89 -24.53
CA PRO A 108 -15.59 -7.87 -23.46
C PRO A 108 -17.00 -7.87 -22.86
N ALA A 109 -17.65 -9.03 -22.85
CA ALA A 109 -18.96 -9.22 -22.23
C ALA A 109 -18.88 -9.06 -20.71
N THR A 110 -17.73 -9.42 -20.13
CA THR A 110 -17.36 -9.18 -18.73
C THR A 110 -15.84 -8.93 -18.65
N ASN A 111 -15.35 -8.35 -17.56
CA ASN A 111 -13.91 -8.24 -17.28
C ASN A 111 -13.28 -9.53 -16.74
N ARG A 112 -13.92 -10.70 -16.92
CA ARG A 112 -13.48 -12.01 -16.43
C ARG A 112 -12.58 -12.67 -17.47
N VAL A 113 -11.36 -13.04 -17.08
CA VAL A 113 -10.44 -13.84 -17.91
C VAL A 113 -11.05 -15.22 -18.06
N ILE A 114 -11.22 -15.75 -19.27
CA ILE A 114 -11.78 -17.11 -19.48
C ILE A 114 -10.71 -18.15 -19.81
N GLY A 115 -9.55 -17.70 -20.29
CA GLY A 115 -8.37 -18.53 -20.56
C GLY A 115 -7.17 -17.71 -21.00
N ASP A 116 -6.09 -18.37 -21.42
CA ASP A 116 -4.89 -17.69 -21.92
C ASP A 116 -4.18 -18.48 -23.04
N SER A 117 -3.09 -17.91 -23.58
CA SER A 117 -2.29 -18.50 -24.65
C SER A 117 -1.52 -19.77 -24.25
N THR A 118 -1.51 -20.15 -22.98
CA THR A 118 -0.91 -21.41 -22.50
C THR A 118 -1.91 -22.55 -22.44
N GLY A 119 -3.19 -22.28 -22.75
CA GLY A 119 -4.28 -23.24 -22.64
C GLY A 119 -4.91 -23.28 -21.24
N ALA A 120 -4.60 -22.29 -20.37
CA ALA A 120 -5.29 -22.16 -19.10
C ALA A 120 -6.78 -21.88 -19.30
N ALA A 121 -7.60 -22.34 -18.36
CA ALA A 121 -9.02 -22.02 -18.27
C ALA A 121 -9.35 -21.53 -16.87
N PHE A 122 -10.26 -20.57 -16.76
CA PHE A 122 -10.65 -19.95 -15.50
C PHE A 122 -12.17 -19.96 -15.33
N GLY A 123 -12.62 -20.40 -14.16
CA GLY A 123 -14.03 -20.46 -13.78
C GLY A 123 -14.44 -19.32 -12.86
N TYR A 124 -15.69 -18.89 -12.96
CA TYR A 124 -16.27 -17.87 -12.10
C TYR A 124 -17.67 -18.26 -11.66
N ASP A 125 -18.07 -17.80 -10.47
CA ASP A 125 -19.46 -17.87 -10.04
C ASP A 125 -20.31 -16.73 -10.64
N GLN A 126 -21.60 -16.71 -10.29
CA GLN A 126 -22.54 -15.70 -10.77
C GLN A 126 -22.21 -14.30 -10.23
N ALA A 127 -21.69 -14.20 -9.00
CA ALA A 127 -21.24 -12.95 -8.40
C ALA A 127 -19.97 -12.41 -9.06
N GLY A 128 -19.23 -13.26 -9.78
CA GLY A 128 -18.02 -12.92 -10.51
C GLY A 128 -16.74 -13.20 -9.74
N ASN A 129 -16.77 -14.03 -8.71
CA ASN A 129 -15.56 -14.48 -8.05
C ASN A 129 -14.90 -15.60 -8.86
N MET A 130 -13.57 -15.58 -8.97
CA MET A 130 -12.85 -16.65 -9.65
C MET A 130 -12.90 -17.92 -8.79
N THR A 131 -13.55 -18.98 -9.27
CA THR A 131 -13.74 -20.26 -8.56
C THR A 131 -12.74 -21.34 -8.97
N SER A 132 -12.09 -21.18 -10.12
CA SER A 132 -11.05 -22.11 -10.57
C SER A 132 -10.02 -21.46 -11.48
N ALA A 133 -8.81 -22.03 -11.46
CA ALA A 133 -7.72 -21.80 -12.40
C ALA A 133 -6.99 -23.14 -12.61
N PRO A 134 -6.03 -23.26 -13.55
CA PRO A 134 -5.32 -24.53 -13.75
C PRO A 134 -4.67 -25.04 -12.46
N GLY A 135 -5.13 -26.20 -11.96
CA GLY A 135 -4.64 -26.79 -10.71
C GLY A 135 -5.11 -26.10 -9.43
N TRP A 136 -6.02 -25.12 -9.50
CA TRP A 136 -6.53 -24.38 -8.34
C TRP A 136 -8.05 -24.38 -8.26
N SER A 137 -8.57 -24.48 -7.04
CA SER A 137 -9.98 -24.22 -6.71
C SER A 137 -10.11 -23.18 -5.60
N TYR A 138 -11.17 -22.39 -5.68
CA TYR A 138 -11.43 -21.25 -4.80
C TYR A 138 -12.88 -21.28 -4.33
N ALA A 139 -13.11 -21.04 -3.04
CA ALA A 139 -14.45 -20.92 -2.46
C ALA A 139 -14.60 -19.58 -1.74
N TYR A 140 -15.85 -19.12 -1.68
CA TYR A 140 -16.22 -17.81 -1.14
C TYR A 140 -17.33 -17.97 -0.11
N ASP A 141 -17.33 -17.09 0.89
CA ASP A 141 -18.44 -17.00 1.84
C ASP A 141 -19.62 -16.18 1.29
N GLY A 142 -20.74 -16.16 2.03
CA GLY A 142 -21.93 -15.41 1.64
C GLY A 142 -21.74 -13.88 1.57
N ALA A 143 -20.61 -13.36 2.05
CA ALA A 143 -20.23 -11.96 1.97
C ALA A 143 -19.22 -11.69 0.83
N ASN A 144 -19.06 -12.63 -0.09
CA ASN A 144 -18.21 -12.51 -1.29
C ASN A 144 -16.69 -12.48 -0.99
N ARG A 145 -16.27 -13.02 0.17
CA ARG A 145 -14.85 -13.08 0.59
C ARG A 145 -14.28 -14.48 0.34
N LEU A 146 -13.08 -14.57 -0.22
CA LEU A 146 -12.39 -15.85 -0.42
C LEU A 146 -12.14 -16.50 0.94
N ASN A 147 -12.80 -17.62 1.22
CA ASN A 147 -12.67 -18.35 2.48
C ASN A 147 -11.86 -19.65 2.33
N GLN A 148 -11.58 -20.08 1.10
CA GLN A 148 -10.70 -21.21 0.82
C GLN A 148 -10.01 -21.07 -0.54
N ALA A 149 -8.74 -21.45 -0.59
CA ALA A 149 -8.00 -21.69 -1.82
C ALA A 149 -7.23 -23.00 -1.71
N SER A 150 -7.35 -23.87 -2.71
CA SER A 150 -6.67 -25.17 -2.77
C SER A 150 -5.91 -25.30 -4.08
N GLY A 151 -4.67 -25.79 -4.02
CA GLY A 151 -3.84 -26.02 -5.19
C GLY A 151 -2.63 -26.91 -4.91
N PRO A 152 -1.58 -26.86 -5.75
CA PRO A 152 -0.47 -27.81 -5.70
C PRO A 152 0.31 -27.84 -4.39
N SER A 153 0.42 -26.70 -3.69
CA SER A 153 1.10 -26.60 -2.40
C SER A 153 0.21 -26.95 -1.21
N GLY A 154 -1.10 -27.15 -1.46
CA GLY A 154 -2.11 -27.54 -0.48
C GLY A 154 -3.28 -26.56 -0.39
N THR A 155 -3.93 -26.50 0.79
CA THR A 155 -5.16 -25.73 1.01
C THR A 155 -5.00 -24.71 2.14
N SER A 156 -5.38 -23.47 1.88
CA SER A 156 -5.54 -22.43 2.91
C SER A 156 -7.02 -22.11 3.08
N THR A 157 -7.46 -21.99 4.34
CA THR A 157 -8.79 -21.49 4.70
C THR A 157 -8.68 -20.21 5.50
N TYR A 158 -9.66 -19.33 5.34
CA TYR A 158 -9.70 -18.00 5.94
C TYR A 158 -11.04 -17.77 6.64
N ALA A 159 -11.00 -17.11 7.80
CA ALA A 159 -12.20 -16.61 8.46
C ALA A 159 -12.05 -15.11 8.78
N PHE A 160 -13.19 -14.44 8.80
CA PHE A 160 -13.29 -12.99 8.87
C PHE A 160 -14.29 -12.58 9.97
N ASP A 161 -14.09 -11.41 10.55
CA ASP A 161 -15.05 -10.78 11.46
C ASP A 161 -16.23 -10.13 10.71
N GLY A 162 -17.11 -9.50 11.49
CA GLY A 162 -18.27 -8.75 10.98
C GLY A 162 -17.90 -7.49 10.19
N ASP A 163 -16.69 -6.95 10.38
CA ASP A 163 -16.19 -5.76 9.69
C ASP A 163 -15.50 -6.10 8.36
N GLY A 164 -15.42 -7.39 8.00
CA GLY A 164 -14.76 -7.81 6.76
C GLY A 164 -13.31 -8.24 6.92
N MET A 165 -12.73 -8.10 8.11
CA MET A 165 -11.29 -8.25 8.31
C MET A 165 -10.93 -9.69 8.65
N ARG A 166 -9.83 -10.20 8.09
CA ARG A 166 -9.35 -11.56 8.37
C ARG A 166 -8.94 -11.66 9.83
N VAL A 167 -9.48 -12.66 10.51
CA VAL A 167 -9.21 -13.00 11.92
C VAL A 167 -8.57 -14.37 12.08
N LYS A 168 -8.64 -15.23 11.06
CA LYS A 168 -8.03 -16.56 11.08
C LYS A 168 -7.52 -16.99 9.71
N GLN A 169 -6.36 -17.63 9.69
CA GLN A 169 -5.87 -18.42 8.56
C GLN A 169 -5.49 -19.82 9.04
N THR A 170 -5.81 -20.84 8.26
CA THR A 170 -5.35 -22.22 8.49
C THR A 170 -4.79 -22.78 7.20
N SER A 171 -3.50 -23.09 7.21
CA SER A 171 -2.79 -23.68 6.07
C SER A 171 -2.62 -25.19 6.29
N ASN A 172 -2.98 -25.98 5.29
CA ASN A 172 -2.84 -27.44 5.23
C ASN A 172 -3.42 -28.18 6.44
N GLY A 173 -4.53 -27.68 6.99
CA GLY A 173 -5.17 -28.25 8.19
C GLY A 173 -4.34 -28.14 9.47
N GLY A 174 -3.26 -27.36 9.47
CA GLY A 174 -2.38 -27.14 10.62
C GLY A 174 -3.00 -26.26 11.71
N SER A 175 -2.16 -25.88 12.68
CA SER A 175 -2.59 -24.98 13.77
C SER A 175 -3.07 -23.64 13.19
N PRO A 176 -4.28 -23.18 13.53
CA PRO A 176 -4.78 -21.90 13.05
C PRO A 176 -3.93 -20.73 13.55
N LEU A 177 -3.65 -19.81 12.65
CA LEU A 177 -3.10 -18.50 12.95
C LEU A 177 -4.25 -17.51 13.17
N LEU A 178 -4.36 -16.95 14.36
CA LEU A 178 -5.36 -15.95 14.72
C LEU A 178 -4.74 -14.55 14.66
N TYR A 179 -5.45 -13.60 14.06
CA TYR A 179 -5.01 -12.22 13.93
C TYR A 179 -5.67 -11.36 15.00
N VAL A 180 -4.87 -10.86 15.95
CA VAL A 180 -5.35 -9.93 16.98
C VAL A 180 -5.16 -8.51 16.45
N ARG A 181 -6.26 -7.74 16.40
CA ARG A 181 -6.27 -6.38 15.86
C ARG A 181 -6.34 -5.32 16.95
N SER A 182 -5.68 -4.20 16.71
CA SER A 182 -5.84 -3.01 17.55
C SER A 182 -7.17 -2.33 17.22
N SER A 183 -7.93 -2.00 18.27
CA SER A 183 -9.16 -1.22 18.13
C SER A 183 -8.93 0.23 17.70
N ILE A 184 -7.70 0.75 17.87
CA ILE A 184 -7.30 2.12 17.58
C ILE A 184 -6.83 2.24 16.11
N ILE A 185 -5.80 1.49 15.74
CA ILE A 185 -5.20 1.59 14.39
C ILE A 185 -5.83 0.65 13.35
N LYS A 186 -6.76 -0.22 13.77
CA LYS A 186 -7.48 -1.19 12.92
C LYS A 186 -6.60 -2.19 12.13
N GLN A 187 -5.30 -2.24 12.45
CA GLN A 187 -4.34 -3.18 11.90
C GLN A 187 -4.14 -4.39 12.83
N ALA A 188 -3.68 -5.51 12.25
CA ALA A 188 -3.23 -6.66 13.04
C ALA A 188 -1.95 -6.29 13.80
N VAL A 189 -1.95 -6.52 15.12
CA VAL A 189 -0.81 -6.27 16.01
C VAL A 189 -0.13 -7.55 16.46
N LEU A 190 -0.86 -8.68 16.47
CA LEU A 190 -0.31 -9.99 16.77
C LEU A 190 -0.88 -11.04 15.82
N GLU A 191 -0.06 -12.04 15.54
CA GLU A 191 -0.48 -13.35 15.08
C GLU A 191 -0.23 -14.35 16.19
N VAL A 192 -1.24 -15.15 16.52
CA VAL A 192 -1.15 -16.13 17.60
C VAL A 192 -1.58 -17.51 17.13
N ASN A 193 -0.90 -18.55 17.60
CA ASN A 193 -1.29 -19.93 17.37
C ASN A 193 -1.17 -20.75 18.67
N SER A 194 -1.74 -21.96 18.69
CA SER A 194 -1.73 -22.80 19.89
C SER A 194 -0.36 -23.41 20.21
N THR A 195 0.59 -23.37 19.27
CA THR A 195 1.89 -24.05 19.38
C THR A 195 2.95 -23.15 20.01
N GLN A 196 3.00 -21.87 19.64
CA GLN A 196 4.03 -20.90 20.07
C GLN A 196 3.45 -19.73 20.88
N GLY A 197 2.13 -19.63 21.02
CA GLY A 197 1.49 -18.46 21.60
C GLY A 197 1.59 -17.30 20.62
N VAL A 198 2.44 -16.31 20.90
CA VAL A 198 2.70 -15.19 19.96
C VAL A 198 3.62 -15.67 18.85
N TYR A 199 3.06 -15.87 17.66
CA TYR A 199 3.78 -16.26 16.45
C TYR A 199 4.50 -15.08 15.80
N ARG A 200 3.84 -13.92 15.76
CA ARG A 200 4.40 -12.67 15.23
C ARG A 200 3.80 -11.48 15.96
N ALA A 201 4.59 -10.43 16.17
CA ALA A 201 4.11 -9.16 16.69
C ALA A 201 4.53 -8.00 15.79
N TYR A 202 3.65 -7.03 15.61
CA TYR A 202 3.84 -5.93 14.66
C TYR A 202 3.96 -4.60 15.39
N ILE A 203 5.00 -3.84 15.06
CA ILE A 203 5.27 -2.51 15.60
C ILE A 203 4.98 -1.48 14.52
N TYR A 204 4.04 -0.57 14.81
CA TYR A 204 3.64 0.50 13.89
C TYR A 204 4.11 1.87 14.40
N ALA A 205 4.49 2.74 13.47
CA ALA A 205 4.74 4.15 13.73
C ALA A 205 4.08 4.99 12.62
N GLY A 206 3.30 6.01 13.01
CA GLY A 206 2.56 6.84 12.04
C GLY A 206 1.65 6.04 11.10
N GLY A 207 1.04 4.96 11.61
CA GLY A 207 0.18 4.05 10.82
C GLY A 207 0.92 3.14 9.83
N LYS A 208 2.25 3.16 9.80
CA LYS A 208 3.07 2.30 8.93
C LYS A 208 3.74 1.20 9.73
N LEU A 209 3.84 0.00 9.15
CA LEU A 209 4.57 -1.11 9.76
C LEU A 209 6.07 -0.79 9.74
N LEU A 210 6.68 -0.71 10.92
CA LEU A 210 8.07 -0.31 11.12
C LEU A 210 8.97 -1.52 11.40
N ALA A 211 8.50 -2.41 12.26
CA ALA A 211 9.24 -3.59 12.67
C ALA A 211 8.29 -4.74 12.98
N GLU A 212 8.82 -5.94 12.97
CA GLU A 212 8.11 -7.14 13.41
C GLU A 212 9.00 -8.01 14.28
N ARG A 213 8.40 -8.61 15.30
CA ARG A 213 9.01 -9.74 16.02
C ARG A 213 8.50 -11.02 15.39
N THR A 214 9.39 -11.90 14.94
CA THR A 214 8.97 -13.13 14.24
C THR A 214 9.01 -14.37 15.14
N GLN A 215 8.69 -15.52 14.55
CA GLN A 215 8.53 -16.81 15.26
C GLN A 215 9.79 -17.29 15.99
N ASP A 216 10.96 -16.79 15.61
CA ASP A 216 12.24 -17.05 16.25
C ASP A 216 12.48 -16.17 17.50
N GLY A 217 11.57 -15.24 17.78
CA GLY A 217 11.60 -14.34 18.92
C GLY A 217 12.39 -13.05 18.69
N ASN A 218 13.04 -12.88 17.53
CA ASN A 218 13.87 -11.72 17.21
C ASN A 218 13.06 -10.59 16.59
N LEU A 219 13.57 -9.36 16.75
CA LEU A 219 13.02 -8.15 16.15
C LEU A 219 13.73 -7.84 14.83
N TYR A 220 12.93 -7.50 13.81
CA TYR A 220 13.41 -7.13 12.49
C TYR A 220 12.77 -5.83 12.02
N TRP A 221 13.59 -4.94 11.47
CA TRP A 221 13.14 -3.66 10.90
C TRP A 221 12.79 -3.85 9.43
N LEU A 222 11.61 -3.36 9.02
CA LEU A 222 11.16 -3.42 7.64
C LEU A 222 11.60 -2.17 6.89
N HIS A 223 12.20 -2.37 5.73
CA HIS A 223 12.61 -1.29 4.82
C HIS A 223 11.77 -1.40 3.55
N THR A 224 10.86 -0.43 3.41
CA THR A 224 9.90 -0.42 2.31
C THR A 224 10.39 0.38 1.12
N ASN A 225 9.93 0.06 -0.09
CA ASN A 225 10.13 0.92 -1.26
C ASN A 225 9.08 2.05 -1.32
N HIS A 226 9.07 2.83 -2.41
CA HIS A 226 8.12 3.96 -2.58
C HIS A 226 6.64 3.56 -2.60
N LEU A 227 6.33 2.30 -2.90
CA LEU A 227 4.96 1.75 -2.88
C LEU A 227 4.60 1.11 -1.53
N GLY A 228 5.57 0.94 -0.62
CA GLY A 228 5.35 0.24 0.63
C GLY A 228 5.63 -1.27 0.58
N ASN A 229 6.22 -1.81 -0.51
CA ASN A 229 6.67 -3.21 -0.52
C ASN A 229 7.76 -3.39 0.53
N SER A 230 7.69 -4.40 1.40
CA SER A 230 8.81 -4.71 2.30
C SER A 230 9.92 -5.40 1.51
N SER A 231 10.74 -4.59 0.84
CA SER A 231 11.79 -5.07 -0.06
C SER A 231 12.99 -5.60 0.71
N ARG A 232 13.29 -5.07 1.91
CA ARG A 232 14.47 -5.46 2.68
C ARG A 232 14.14 -5.48 4.17
N MET A 233 14.84 -6.30 4.95
CA MET A 233 14.76 -6.27 6.42
C MET A 233 16.14 -6.34 7.04
N THR A 234 16.30 -5.70 8.20
CA THR A 234 17.53 -5.78 9.00
C THR A 234 17.26 -6.33 10.39
N ASP A 235 18.25 -7.02 10.95
CA ASP A 235 18.22 -7.45 12.36
C ASP A 235 18.45 -6.28 13.33
N GLN A 236 18.48 -6.59 14.64
CA GLN A 236 18.76 -5.62 15.70
C GLN A 236 20.14 -4.96 15.61
N ASN A 237 21.10 -5.61 14.93
CA ASN A 237 22.43 -5.08 14.70
C ASN A 237 22.47 -4.26 13.41
N GLY A 238 21.36 -4.07 12.69
CA GLY A 238 21.26 -3.36 11.42
C GLY A 238 21.81 -4.14 10.22
N THR A 239 22.05 -5.44 10.35
CA THR A 239 22.53 -6.30 9.26
C THR A 239 21.37 -6.70 8.38
N MET A 240 21.50 -6.61 7.05
CA MET A 240 20.45 -7.07 6.14
C MET A 240 20.29 -8.60 6.22
N VAL A 241 19.07 -9.06 6.49
CA VAL A 241 18.74 -10.49 6.66
C VAL A 241 17.68 -11.00 5.68
N TYR A 242 17.06 -10.07 4.95
CA TYR A 242 16.05 -10.38 3.96
C TYR A 242 16.11 -9.38 2.82
N ARG A 243 15.91 -9.88 1.60
CA ARG A 243 15.66 -9.09 0.41
C ARG A 243 14.62 -9.77 -0.47
N GLY A 244 13.66 -9.00 -0.95
CA GLY A 244 12.66 -9.40 -1.92
C GLY A 244 12.54 -8.33 -3.00
N GLU A 245 12.72 -8.73 -4.25
CA GLU A 245 12.48 -7.90 -5.42
C GLU A 245 11.23 -8.38 -6.13
N PHE A 246 10.44 -7.44 -6.62
CA PHE A 246 9.13 -7.72 -7.23
C PHE A 246 9.02 -7.09 -8.61
N ASP A 247 8.28 -7.77 -9.49
CA ASP A 247 7.80 -7.14 -10.72
C ASP A 247 6.69 -6.13 -10.40
N PRO A 248 6.28 -5.29 -11.38
CA PRO A 248 5.29 -4.24 -11.16
C PRO A 248 3.96 -4.73 -10.56
N TYR A 249 3.53 -5.95 -10.87
CA TYR A 249 2.28 -6.52 -10.37
C TYR A 249 2.49 -7.41 -9.14
N GLY A 250 3.67 -7.38 -8.53
CA GLY A 250 3.96 -8.02 -7.26
C GLY A 250 4.46 -9.45 -7.32
N ASN A 251 4.76 -10.00 -8.51
CA ASN A 251 5.42 -11.30 -8.57
C ASN A 251 6.84 -11.18 -8.06
N LEU A 252 7.27 -12.15 -7.26
CA LEU A 252 8.63 -12.21 -6.77
C LEU A 252 9.58 -12.53 -7.95
N VAL A 253 10.55 -11.67 -8.21
CA VAL A 253 11.59 -11.90 -9.22
C VAL A 253 12.90 -12.35 -8.58
N TYR A 254 13.14 -11.97 -7.33
CA TYR A 254 14.26 -12.42 -6.54
C TYR A 254 13.88 -12.42 -5.06
N GLU A 255 14.35 -13.41 -4.31
CA GLU A 255 14.23 -13.47 -2.86
C GLU A 255 15.47 -14.10 -2.25
N TRP A 256 15.96 -13.49 -1.17
CA TRP A 256 17.06 -13.98 -0.37
C TRP A 256 16.79 -13.70 1.11
N GLY A 257 17.33 -14.57 1.95
CA GLY A 257 17.18 -14.51 3.40
C GLY A 257 16.47 -15.75 3.95
N LEU A 258 16.10 -15.68 5.24
CA LEU A 258 15.39 -16.76 5.91
C LEU A 258 13.98 -16.91 5.32
N ALA A 259 13.67 -18.11 4.82
CA ALA A 259 12.35 -18.43 4.27
C ALA A 259 11.25 -18.19 5.32
N GLY A 260 10.19 -17.50 4.93
CA GLY A 260 9.07 -17.17 5.82
C GLY A 260 9.34 -16.05 6.82
N LEU A 261 10.52 -15.41 6.79
CA LEU A 261 10.82 -14.26 7.65
C LEU A 261 9.86 -13.11 7.34
N ASN A 262 9.80 -12.69 6.07
CA ASN A 262 8.88 -11.66 5.63
C ASN A 262 7.60 -12.26 5.03
N THR A 263 6.42 -11.90 5.52
CA THR A 263 5.12 -12.21 4.88
C THR A 263 4.51 -11.00 4.18
N ARG A 264 5.01 -9.79 4.45
CA ARG A 264 4.53 -8.52 3.90
C ARG A 264 5.24 -8.26 2.57
N LYS A 265 4.59 -8.63 1.47
CA LYS A 265 5.22 -8.60 0.13
C LYS A 265 4.78 -7.37 -0.66
N PHE A 266 3.92 -7.58 -1.65
CA PHE A 266 3.46 -6.53 -2.55
C PHE A 266 2.61 -5.50 -1.80
N THR A 267 3.07 -4.25 -1.83
CA THR A 267 2.45 -3.06 -1.26
C THR A 267 2.07 -3.17 0.23
N GLY A 268 2.77 -4.05 0.95
CA GLY A 268 2.52 -4.36 2.36
C GLY A 268 1.44 -5.44 2.61
N TYR A 269 0.83 -5.99 1.56
CA TYR A 269 -0.10 -7.10 1.68
C TYR A 269 0.58 -8.36 2.21
N GLU A 270 -0.18 -9.15 2.94
CA GLU A 270 0.29 -10.43 3.46
C GLU A 270 0.17 -11.50 2.39
N ARG A 271 1.29 -12.06 1.95
CA ARG A 271 1.30 -13.18 1.01
C ARG A 271 1.13 -14.48 1.76
N ASP A 272 0.09 -15.23 1.43
CA ASP A 272 -0.01 -16.62 1.87
C ASP A 272 0.95 -17.48 1.04
N SER A 273 1.98 -18.03 1.69
CA SER A 273 3.00 -18.87 1.04
C SER A 273 2.41 -20.12 0.39
N ASN A 274 1.26 -20.60 0.87
CA ASN A 274 0.64 -21.81 0.36
C ASN A 274 -0.15 -21.56 -0.94
N THR A 275 -0.68 -20.36 -1.13
CA THR A 275 -1.54 -20.03 -2.29
C THR A 275 -0.92 -19.03 -3.25
N GLY A 276 0.10 -18.28 -2.80
CA GLY A 276 0.70 -17.17 -3.52
C GLY A 276 -0.23 -15.95 -3.66
N LEU A 277 -1.40 -15.97 -3.01
CA LEU A 277 -2.34 -14.85 -2.99
C LEU A 277 -1.96 -13.84 -1.90
N ASP A 278 -2.20 -12.57 -2.19
CA ASP A 278 -1.96 -11.46 -1.29
C ASP A 278 -3.27 -11.01 -0.64
N TYR A 279 -3.31 -11.00 0.68
CA TYR A 279 -4.46 -10.50 1.42
C TYR A 279 -4.45 -8.97 1.46
N ALA A 280 -5.35 -8.37 0.68
CA ALA A 280 -5.50 -6.93 0.53
C ALA A 280 -6.63 -6.38 1.38
N ASN A 281 -6.95 -6.97 2.54
CA ASN A 281 -8.11 -6.63 3.37
C ASN A 281 -9.48 -6.94 2.72
N ALA A 282 -10.00 -6.06 1.85
CA ALA A 282 -11.33 -6.24 1.28
C ALA A 282 -11.39 -7.31 0.18
N ARG A 283 -10.26 -7.61 -0.46
CA ARG A 283 -10.14 -8.59 -1.55
C ARG A 283 -8.88 -9.44 -1.40
N MET A 284 -8.82 -10.53 -2.16
CA MET A 284 -7.59 -11.26 -2.40
C MET A 284 -7.00 -10.84 -3.74
N TYR A 285 -5.71 -10.51 -3.75
CA TYR A 285 -4.97 -10.10 -4.94
C TYR A 285 -4.12 -11.27 -5.46
N GLY A 286 -4.18 -11.51 -6.76
CA GLY A 286 -3.39 -12.55 -7.43
C GLY A 286 -2.24 -11.91 -8.21
N PRO A 287 -1.01 -11.84 -7.65
CA PRO A 287 0.14 -11.23 -8.34
C PRO A 287 0.44 -11.91 -9.68
N GLY A 288 0.32 -13.24 -9.75
CA GLY A 288 0.50 -14.01 -10.99
C GLY A 288 -0.54 -13.72 -12.08
N ARG A 289 -1.57 -12.92 -11.78
CA ARG A 289 -2.62 -12.52 -12.72
C ARG A 289 -2.74 -10.99 -12.87
N GLY A 290 -2.03 -10.22 -12.06
CA GLY A 290 -2.08 -8.76 -12.04
C GLY A 290 -3.45 -8.18 -11.69
N ARG A 291 -4.27 -8.90 -10.92
CA ARG A 291 -5.66 -8.51 -10.62
C ARG A 291 -6.21 -9.14 -9.35
N PHE A 292 -7.33 -8.59 -8.86
CA PHE A 292 -8.09 -9.17 -7.76
C PHE A 292 -8.87 -10.42 -8.18
N MET A 293 -9.07 -11.32 -7.21
CA MET A 293 -9.79 -12.59 -7.39
C MET A 293 -11.32 -12.44 -7.34
N GLN A 294 -11.78 -11.29 -6.83
CA GLN A 294 -13.19 -10.92 -6.72
C GLN A 294 -13.44 -9.52 -7.28
N PRO A 295 -14.66 -9.21 -7.74
CA PRO A 295 -15.03 -7.85 -8.09
C PRO A 295 -14.94 -6.91 -6.88
N ASP A 296 -14.59 -5.65 -7.14
CA ASP A 296 -14.58 -4.59 -6.13
C ASP A 296 -15.91 -4.50 -5.35
N PRO A 297 -15.91 -4.63 -4.02
CA PRO A 297 -17.13 -4.57 -3.22
C PRO A 297 -17.82 -3.20 -3.25
N ALA A 298 -17.11 -2.11 -3.59
CA ALA A 298 -17.72 -0.80 -3.82
C ALA A 298 -18.69 -0.80 -5.01
N GLY A 299 -18.58 -1.79 -5.90
CA GLY A 299 -19.45 -1.93 -7.06
C GLY A 299 -19.32 -0.74 -8.01
N LEU A 300 -20.44 -0.31 -8.58
CA LEU A 300 -20.46 0.87 -9.46
C LEU A 300 -20.33 2.20 -8.69
N LYS A 301 -20.37 2.20 -7.35
CA LYS A 301 -20.13 3.43 -6.57
C LYS A 301 -18.67 3.89 -6.66
N GLY A 302 -17.75 2.96 -6.87
CA GLY A 302 -16.33 3.26 -7.13
C GLY A 302 -16.06 3.66 -8.58
N ALA A 303 -16.96 3.33 -9.50
CA ALA A 303 -16.80 3.61 -10.91
C ALA A 303 -17.16 5.07 -11.27
N LYS A 304 -16.42 5.62 -12.23
CA LYS A 304 -16.57 6.98 -12.75
C LYS A 304 -16.71 6.90 -14.27
N VAL A 305 -17.83 7.38 -14.79
CA VAL A 305 -18.11 7.38 -16.24
C VAL A 305 -17.06 8.15 -17.05
N ALA A 306 -16.49 9.22 -16.48
CA ALA A 306 -15.41 10.00 -17.09
C ALA A 306 -14.06 9.25 -17.15
N ARG A 307 -13.97 8.10 -16.49
CA ARG A 307 -12.79 7.22 -16.40
C ARG A 307 -13.24 5.77 -16.59
N PRO A 308 -13.61 5.36 -17.82
CA PRO A 308 -14.21 4.05 -18.08
C PRO A 308 -13.37 2.87 -17.59
N GLU A 309 -12.06 3.04 -17.42
CA GLU A 309 -11.18 2.05 -16.79
C GLU A 309 -11.59 1.68 -15.36
N THR A 310 -12.26 2.58 -14.63
CA THR A 310 -12.80 2.33 -13.28
C THR A 310 -14.03 1.42 -13.27
N LEU A 311 -14.61 1.11 -14.43
CA LEU A 311 -15.67 0.10 -14.55
C LEU A 311 -15.12 -1.32 -14.44
N ASN A 312 -13.81 -1.50 -14.65
CA ASN A 312 -13.17 -2.79 -14.42
C ASN A 312 -12.95 -3.03 -12.93
N ARG A 313 -13.87 -3.78 -12.32
CA ARG A 313 -13.86 -4.13 -10.90
C ARG A 313 -12.77 -5.11 -10.46
N TYR A 314 -11.90 -5.59 -11.36
CA TYR A 314 -10.81 -6.52 -11.04
C TYR A 314 -9.43 -5.90 -11.16
N ALA A 315 -9.30 -4.78 -11.90
CA ALA A 315 -8.02 -4.16 -12.14
C ALA A 315 -7.35 -3.73 -10.83
N TYR A 316 -6.02 -3.76 -10.81
CA TYR A 316 -5.24 -3.19 -9.72
C TYR A 316 -4.77 -1.80 -10.15
N VAL A 317 -5.19 -0.77 -9.40
CA VAL A 317 -4.80 0.63 -9.52
C VAL A 317 -4.77 1.17 -10.94
N HIS A 318 -5.86 0.92 -11.68
CA HIS A 318 -6.03 1.36 -13.07
C HIS A 318 -4.90 0.94 -14.03
N ASN A 319 -4.22 -0.18 -13.74
CA ASN A 319 -3.04 -0.66 -14.48
C ASN A 319 -1.83 0.29 -14.43
N ASP A 320 -1.68 1.04 -13.35
CA ASP A 320 -0.48 1.84 -13.05
C ASP A 320 0.17 1.44 -11.71
N PRO A 321 0.62 0.18 -11.56
CA PRO A 321 1.06 -0.35 -10.27
C PRO A 321 2.44 0.15 -9.82
N VAL A 322 3.12 0.94 -10.66
CA VAL A 322 4.43 1.55 -10.34
C VAL A 322 4.27 2.85 -9.57
N ASN A 323 3.17 3.57 -9.83
CA ASN A 323 2.93 4.92 -9.30
C ASN A 323 1.77 4.97 -8.31
N LEU A 324 0.90 3.97 -8.30
CA LEU A 324 -0.29 3.91 -7.46
C LEU A 324 -0.29 2.68 -6.56
N VAL A 325 -1.00 2.79 -5.44
CA VAL A 325 -1.12 1.72 -4.45
C VAL A 325 -2.58 1.61 -4.00
N ASP A 326 -3.13 0.41 -4.02
CA ASP A 326 -4.33 0.08 -3.25
C ASP A 326 -3.84 -0.45 -1.90
N ARG A 327 -4.30 0.11 -0.77
CA ARG A 327 -3.88 -0.31 0.58
C ARG A 327 -4.88 -1.21 1.27
N ASN A 328 -6.14 -1.19 0.83
CA ASN A 328 -7.24 -1.87 1.50
C ASN A 328 -8.06 -2.75 0.56
N GLY A 329 -7.62 -2.88 -0.69
CA GLY A 329 -8.23 -3.74 -1.68
C GLY A 329 -9.63 -3.31 -2.06
N ALA A 330 -10.02 -2.03 -1.91
CA ALA A 330 -11.40 -1.58 -2.11
C ALA A 330 -11.52 -0.31 -2.96
N GLU A 331 -10.54 -0.04 -3.86
CA GLU A 331 -10.41 1.15 -4.72
C GLU A 331 -11.42 2.28 -4.41
N GLY A 332 -11.06 3.11 -3.44
CA GLY A 332 -11.79 4.33 -3.07
C GLY A 332 -10.89 5.51 -2.73
N GLU A 333 -9.56 5.34 -2.72
CA GLU A 333 -8.65 6.45 -2.43
C GLU A 333 -8.04 6.98 -3.72
N ARG A 334 -8.10 8.31 -3.88
CA ARG A 334 -7.38 9.06 -4.91
C ARG A 334 -5.92 8.59 -4.93
N PRO A 335 -5.19 8.81 -6.05
CA PRO A 335 -3.72 8.86 -5.99
C PRO A 335 -3.37 9.63 -4.73
N VAL A 336 -2.61 9.02 -3.82
CA VAL A 336 -1.98 9.79 -2.76
C VAL A 336 -1.20 10.85 -3.50
N ASP A 337 -1.76 12.06 -3.51
CA ASP A 337 -1.01 13.25 -3.83
C ASP A 337 0.24 13.13 -2.96
N PRO A 338 1.45 13.19 -3.54
CA PRO A 338 2.66 13.28 -2.76
C PRO A 338 2.51 14.29 -1.61
N PHE A 339 1.71 15.35 -1.79
CA PHE A 339 1.31 16.28 -0.73
C PHE A 339 0.47 15.68 0.40
N GLN A 340 -0.46 14.75 0.16
CA GLN A 340 -1.24 14.15 1.25
C GLN A 340 -0.38 13.19 2.07
N ALA A 341 0.45 12.38 1.40
CA ALA A 341 1.42 11.53 2.08
C ALA A 341 2.46 12.36 2.85
N LEU A 342 2.89 13.51 2.31
CA LEU A 342 3.77 14.47 2.97
C LEU A 342 3.07 15.28 4.07
N TRP A 343 1.79 15.62 3.92
CA TRP A 343 0.99 16.28 4.94
C TRP A 343 0.79 15.34 6.13
N ASP A 344 0.51 14.06 5.88
CA ASP A 344 0.40 13.05 6.92
C ASP A 344 1.78 12.80 7.56
N LEU A 345 2.88 12.80 6.78
CA LEU A 345 4.25 12.68 7.32
C LEU A 345 4.70 13.93 8.09
N TRP A 346 4.32 15.13 7.64
CA TRP A 346 4.64 16.43 8.24
C TRP A 346 3.83 16.68 9.51
N ALA A 347 2.53 16.34 9.49
CA ALA A 347 1.69 16.35 10.67
C ALA A 347 2.23 15.39 11.74
N HIS A 348 2.69 14.19 11.34
CA HIS A 348 3.29 13.22 12.27
C HIS A 348 4.73 13.56 12.69
N SER A 349 5.54 14.22 11.84
CA SER A 349 6.91 14.61 12.20
C SER A 349 6.93 15.81 13.14
N ARG A 350 5.97 16.74 13.00
CA ARG A 350 5.74 17.82 13.96
C ARG A 350 5.41 17.29 15.36
N ASP A 351 4.66 16.19 15.43
CA ASP A 351 4.27 15.54 16.69
C ASP A 351 5.41 14.69 17.32
N LEU A 352 6.49 14.41 16.57
CA LEU A 352 7.64 13.61 17.04
C LEU A 352 8.93 14.41 17.27
N TYR A 353 9.09 15.63 16.73
CA TYR A 353 10.37 16.37 16.72
C TYR A 353 10.38 17.80 17.26
N ALA A 354 9.34 18.24 17.97
CA ALA A 354 9.41 19.52 18.69
C ALA A 354 9.50 19.27 20.22
N PRO A 355 10.70 18.93 20.72
CA PRO A 355 11.23 19.86 21.72
C PRO A 355 12.76 20.04 21.63
N LEU A 356 13.19 21.27 21.94
CA LEU A 356 14.58 21.72 22.21
C LEU A 356 15.40 22.15 20.99
N THR A 357 15.34 23.44 20.65
CA THR A 357 16.48 24.39 20.63
C THR A 357 16.20 25.57 19.71
N GLN A 358 15.44 26.58 20.16
CA GLN A 358 15.66 27.96 19.71
C GLN A 358 15.40 28.94 20.87
N PRO A 359 16.28 29.93 21.09
CA PRO A 359 16.09 30.98 22.09
C PRO A 359 14.94 31.93 21.70
N GLU A 360 14.28 32.44 22.74
CA GLU A 360 12.96 33.08 22.76
C GLU A 360 12.84 34.46 22.08
N SER A 361 13.74 34.85 21.17
CA SER A 361 13.79 36.23 20.67
C SER A 361 13.20 36.51 19.28
N GLU A 362 12.51 35.57 18.62
CA GLU A 362 11.96 35.79 17.26
C GLU A 362 10.47 35.46 17.07
N VAL A 363 9.67 35.49 18.12
CA VAL A 363 8.20 35.30 18.00
C VAL A 363 7.49 36.65 17.86
N SER A 364 7.74 37.37 16.75
CA SER A 364 6.88 38.48 16.32
C SER A 364 6.85 38.68 14.80
N SER A 365 7.01 37.60 14.02
CA SER A 365 6.95 37.73 12.56
C SER A 365 5.48 37.72 12.05
N PRO A 366 5.14 38.58 11.06
CA PRO A 366 3.84 38.60 10.39
C PRO A 366 3.37 37.23 9.84
N ALA A 367 4.29 36.28 9.63
CA ALA A 367 3.98 34.95 9.12
C ALA A 367 3.19 34.08 10.12
N PHE A 368 3.40 34.26 11.43
CA PHE A 368 2.66 33.50 12.45
C PHE A 368 1.19 33.94 12.52
N ASN A 369 0.94 35.24 12.42
CA ASN A 369 -0.41 35.80 12.35
C ASN A 369 -1.13 35.42 11.05
N ASP A 370 -0.41 35.26 9.93
CA ASP A 370 -1.01 34.81 8.68
C ASP A 370 -1.40 33.33 8.71
N LEU A 371 -0.61 32.48 9.36
CA LEU A 371 -0.92 31.05 9.53
C LEU A 371 -2.16 30.86 10.43
N TYR A 372 -2.25 31.60 11.53
CA TYR A 372 -3.40 31.57 12.43
C TYR A 372 -4.68 32.10 11.74
N ARG A 373 -4.56 33.18 10.97
CA ARG A 373 -5.66 33.72 10.16
C ARG A 373 -6.14 32.72 9.10
N ARG A 374 -5.25 32.04 8.40
CA ARG A 374 -5.61 31.02 7.40
C ARG A 374 -6.28 29.79 8.01
N ALA A 375 -5.82 29.34 9.18
CA ALA A 375 -6.45 28.25 9.91
C ALA A 375 -7.86 28.63 10.42
N TYR A 376 -8.01 29.86 10.93
CA TYR A 376 -9.31 30.39 11.33
C TYR A 376 -10.30 30.53 10.16
N GLU A 377 -9.86 31.08 9.03
CA GLU A 377 -10.69 31.22 7.82
C GLU A 377 -11.07 29.86 7.22
N ALA A 378 -10.17 28.87 7.25
CA ALA A 378 -10.46 27.50 6.79
C ALA A 378 -11.50 26.78 7.65
N CYS A 379 -11.52 27.05 8.96
CA CYS A 379 -12.47 26.42 9.89
C CYS A 379 -13.82 27.15 9.97
N LYS A 380 -13.86 28.47 9.78
CA LYS A 380 -15.08 29.27 9.90
C LYS A 380 -16.16 28.87 8.88
N GLY A 381 -15.77 28.40 7.70
CA GLY A 381 -16.67 27.92 6.64
C GLY A 381 -17.21 26.50 6.84
N GLN A 382 -16.77 25.78 7.89
CA GLN A 382 -17.19 24.40 8.19
C GLN A 382 -18.09 24.30 9.42
N ILE A 383 -18.48 25.42 10.02
CA ILE A 383 -19.45 25.44 11.13
C ILE A 383 -20.84 25.20 10.53
N PRO A 384 -21.54 24.10 10.87
CA PRO A 384 -22.87 23.86 10.37
C PRO A 384 -23.84 24.98 10.78
N ASP A 385 -24.60 25.53 9.83
CA ASP A 385 -25.51 26.66 10.08
C ASP A 385 -26.62 26.34 11.10
N ASN A 386 -26.91 25.06 11.29
CA ASN A 386 -27.95 24.54 12.17
C ASN A 386 -27.56 24.45 13.66
N LEU A 387 -26.36 24.91 14.04
CA LEU A 387 -25.97 25.01 15.45
C LEU A 387 -26.47 26.30 16.09
N ASP A 388 -26.99 26.20 17.31
CA ASP A 388 -27.40 27.36 18.11
C ASP A 388 -26.19 28.15 18.65
N SER A 389 -26.45 29.32 19.26
CA SER A 389 -25.39 30.20 19.75
C SER A 389 -24.50 29.58 20.83
N ASP A 390 -25.06 28.70 21.66
CA ASP A 390 -24.35 28.06 22.77
C ASP A 390 -23.54 26.86 22.26
N GLN A 391 -24.06 26.15 21.25
CA GLN A 391 -23.35 25.10 20.52
C GLN A 391 -22.18 25.66 19.70
N LYS A 392 -22.35 26.82 19.07
CA LYS A 392 -21.27 27.52 18.36
C LYS A 392 -20.18 28.02 19.33
N ALA A 393 -20.57 28.48 20.53
CA ALA A 393 -19.64 28.88 21.58
C ALA A 393 -18.87 27.68 22.19
N ASN A 394 -19.52 26.51 22.33
CA ASN A 394 -18.88 25.29 22.79
C ASN A 394 -17.93 24.67 21.75
N PHE A 395 -18.28 24.73 20.45
CA PHE A 395 -17.38 24.29 19.39
C PHE A 395 -16.10 25.14 19.32
N THR A 396 -16.21 26.44 19.54
CA THR A 396 -15.06 27.35 19.60
C THR A 396 -14.23 27.17 20.86
N SER A 397 -14.84 26.83 22.00
CA SER A 397 -14.12 26.55 23.25
C SER A 397 -13.39 25.20 23.23
N GLU A 398 -13.95 24.15 22.61
CA GLU A 398 -13.28 22.85 22.42
C GLU A 398 -12.10 22.93 21.45
N VAL A 399 -12.22 23.72 20.38
CA VAL A 399 -11.11 23.99 19.46
C VAL A 399 -10.00 24.78 20.18
N ALA A 400 -10.36 25.78 20.99
CA ALA A 400 -9.40 26.53 21.80
C ALA A 400 -8.72 25.67 22.89
N GLN A 401 -9.45 24.74 23.53
CA GLN A 401 -8.87 23.81 24.50
C GLN A 401 -7.94 22.77 23.85
N LYS A 402 -8.28 22.29 22.65
CA LYS A 402 -7.37 21.43 21.87
C LYS A 402 -6.10 22.16 21.44
N ILE A 403 -6.17 23.47 21.20
CA ILE A 403 -5.00 24.32 20.93
C ILE A 403 -4.17 24.55 22.22
N LEU A 404 -4.82 24.78 23.37
CA LEU A 404 -4.14 24.98 24.66
C LEU A 404 -3.48 23.73 25.24
N HIS A 405 -4.01 22.53 24.97
CA HIS A 405 -3.38 21.27 25.37
C HIS A 405 -2.09 20.96 24.57
N VAL A 406 -1.92 21.57 23.39
CA VAL A 406 -0.73 21.41 22.53
C VAL A 406 0.44 22.28 23.00
N THR A 407 0.23 23.28 23.86
CA THR A 407 1.27 24.20 24.34
C THR A 407 1.86 23.88 25.72
N GLY A 408 1.58 22.70 26.30
CA GLY A 408 2.30 22.22 27.49
C GLY A 408 2.13 23.06 28.77
N TRP A 409 0.98 23.72 28.98
CA TRP A 409 0.68 24.37 30.26
C TRP A 409 -0.03 23.41 31.21
N SER A 410 0.73 22.72 32.07
CA SER A 410 0.17 22.05 33.25
C SER A 410 0.37 22.90 34.51
N ALA A 411 -0.75 23.30 35.10
CA ALA A 411 -1.00 23.42 36.54
C ALA A 411 0.11 24.00 37.46
N LYS A 412 0.69 25.17 37.16
CA LYS A 412 1.46 25.94 38.17
C LYS A 412 1.08 27.41 38.35
N TYR A 413 0.00 27.89 37.76
CA TYR A 413 -0.55 29.22 38.05
C TYR A 413 -2.06 29.19 38.21
N GLN A 414 -2.51 28.57 39.32
CA GLN A 414 -3.72 29.04 40.01
C GLN A 414 -3.30 30.19 40.95
N LYS A 415 -4.05 31.31 40.91
CA LYS A 415 -3.78 32.62 41.55
C LYS A 415 -2.78 33.43 40.71
N THR A 416 -3.10 34.59 40.14
CA THR A 416 -3.61 35.87 40.69
C THR A 416 -3.78 36.73 39.42
N CYS A 417 -4.84 37.48 39.11
CA CYS A 417 -5.43 38.61 39.81
C CYS A 417 -6.79 38.92 39.15
N TRP A 418 -7.70 39.43 39.98
CA TRP A 418 -8.88 40.17 39.58
C TRP A 418 -8.50 41.47 38.84
N LEU A 419 -9.17 41.77 37.74
CA LEU A 419 -9.92 43.02 37.48
C LEU A 419 -10.79 42.85 36.23
#